data_AF-A0A3D9H0E8-F1
#
_entry.id   AF-A0A3D9H0E8-F1
#
_cell.length_a   1.000
_cell.length_b   1.000
_cell.length_c   1.000
_cell.angle_alpha   90.00
_cell.angle_beta   90.00
_cell.angle_gamma   90.00
#
_symmetry.space_group_name_H-M   'P 1'
#
loop_
_entity.id
_entity.type
_entity.pdbx_description
1 polymer ?
#
loop_
_entity_poly.entity_id
_entity_poly.type
_entity_poly.pdbx_seq_one_letter_code
_entity_poly.pdbx_strand_id
1 'polypeptide(L)'
;MIKKILLFAPLFFFVCHINTAQNVGIDEPDPSEKLDVNGRVKAKGFKFTTYNVGGFASDAPIFSAVNNNQWHDMPGITRTFSLDEATTVISSYTFSGYTPAGSGYIIVRLVIDGVVGNSIISGYTTYSGLHCQQFSELSAGSHTIKVQYRTNSPFRTEIGDYMANYLQILVFGSN
;
A
#
# COMPACT_ATOMS: atom_id res chain seq x y z
N MET A 1 -69.01 -18.47 18.09
CA MET A 1 -67.69 -19.06 18.35
C MET A 1 -66.84 -18.86 17.10
N ILE A 2 -65.99 -17.82 17.08
CA ILE A 2 -65.22 -17.42 15.89
C ILE A 2 -63.96 -18.29 15.82
N LYS A 3 -63.90 -19.21 14.86
CA LYS A 3 -62.66 -19.90 14.50
C LYS A 3 -61.81 -18.97 13.62
N LYS A 4 -60.97 -18.15 14.26
CA LYS A 4 -59.84 -17.51 13.58
C LYS A 4 -58.76 -18.58 13.35
N ILE A 5 -58.59 -19.00 12.10
CA ILE A 5 -57.35 -19.67 11.68
C ILE A 5 -56.40 -18.54 11.28
N LEU A 6 -55.41 -18.28 12.14
CA LEU A 6 -54.28 -17.41 11.83
C LEU A 6 -53.30 -18.27 11.01
N LEU A 7 -53.15 -17.95 9.72
CA LEU A 7 -52.03 -18.43 8.94
C LEU A 7 -50.75 -17.79 9.50
N PHE A 8 -49.83 -18.63 9.98
CA PHE A 8 -48.47 -18.24 10.31
C PHE A 8 -47.83 -17.56 9.08
N ALA A 9 -47.31 -16.34 9.24
CA ALA A 9 -46.39 -15.78 8.27
C ALA A 9 -45.19 -16.74 8.16
N PRO A 10 -44.72 -17.10 6.94
CA PRO A 10 -43.50 -17.86 6.84
C PRO A 10 -42.39 -17.01 7.44
N LEU A 11 -41.68 -17.60 8.40
CA LEU A 11 -40.46 -17.08 8.99
C LEU A 11 -39.56 -16.56 7.87
N PHE A 12 -39.34 -15.24 7.79
CA PHE A 12 -38.45 -14.63 6.81
C PHE A 12 -37.03 -15.15 7.09
N PHE A 13 -36.45 -15.91 6.17
CA PHE A 13 -35.04 -16.28 6.23
C PHE A 13 -34.21 -15.00 6.03
N PHE A 14 -33.54 -14.54 7.09
CA PHE A 14 -32.71 -13.34 7.03
C PHE A 14 -31.42 -13.64 6.28
N VAL A 15 -31.28 -13.15 5.05
CA VAL A 15 -30.05 -13.25 4.25
C VAL A 15 -29.03 -12.18 4.62
N CYS A 16 -29.46 -11.08 5.26
CA CYS A 16 -28.59 -10.04 5.79
C CYS A 16 -29.26 -9.35 6.98
N HIS A 17 -28.53 -9.18 8.08
CA HIS A 17 -29.02 -8.64 9.35
C HIS A 17 -27.96 -7.72 10.00
N ILE A 18 -28.38 -6.82 10.90
CA ILE A 18 -27.48 -5.98 11.71
C ILE A 18 -27.90 -6.02 13.18
N ASN A 19 -26.97 -6.30 14.10
CA ASN A 19 -27.29 -6.36 15.54
C ASN A 19 -27.14 -5.02 16.26
N THR A 20 -27.43 -5.02 17.56
CA THR A 20 -27.40 -3.82 18.41
C THR A 20 -26.01 -3.23 18.61
N ALA A 21 -24.94 -3.99 18.32
CA ALA A 21 -23.56 -3.52 18.30
C ALA A 21 -23.13 -2.91 16.94
N GLN A 22 -24.04 -2.83 15.96
CA GLN A 22 -23.80 -2.33 14.59
C GLN A 22 -22.82 -3.17 13.76
N ASN A 23 -22.95 -4.47 13.85
CA ASN A 23 -22.23 -5.42 13.02
C ASN A 23 -23.15 -5.93 11.92
N VAL A 24 -22.63 -6.27 10.73
CA VAL A 24 -23.44 -6.77 9.60
C VAL A 24 -23.26 -8.27 9.50
N GLY A 25 -24.35 -9.02 9.37
CA GLY A 25 -24.37 -10.46 9.26
C GLY A 25 -25.05 -10.89 7.97
N ILE A 26 -24.35 -11.56 7.05
CA ILE A 26 -24.97 -12.21 5.87
C ILE A 26 -25.32 -13.63 6.27
N ASP A 27 -26.59 -14.00 6.21
CA ASP A 27 -27.12 -15.24 6.81
C ASP A 27 -26.76 -15.41 8.30
N GLU A 28 -26.36 -14.32 8.98
CA GLU A 28 -25.88 -14.28 10.36
C GLU A 28 -26.78 -13.35 11.18
N PRO A 29 -27.62 -13.87 12.09
CA PRO A 29 -28.64 -13.08 12.77
C PRO A 29 -28.15 -12.34 14.03
N ASP A 30 -26.90 -12.51 14.47
CA ASP A 30 -26.33 -11.77 15.60
C ASP A 30 -24.80 -11.48 15.40
N PRO A 31 -24.37 -10.73 14.34
CA PRO A 31 -23.00 -10.54 13.89
C PRO A 31 -22.10 -9.87 14.93
N SER A 32 -20.85 -10.31 15.01
CA SER A 32 -19.91 -9.87 16.05
C SER A 32 -18.80 -8.93 15.54
N GLU A 33 -18.64 -8.78 14.22
CA GLU A 33 -17.65 -7.90 13.54
C GLU A 33 -18.33 -6.96 12.52
N LYS A 34 -17.62 -5.92 12.05
CA LYS A 34 -18.25 -4.94 11.12
C LYS A 34 -18.84 -5.56 9.86
N LEU A 35 -18.28 -6.69 9.42
CA LEU A 35 -18.83 -7.53 8.38
C LEU A 35 -18.60 -9.00 8.76
N ASP A 36 -19.71 -9.73 8.90
CA ASP A 36 -19.82 -11.12 9.34
C ASP A 36 -20.68 -11.84 8.28
N VAL A 37 -20.17 -12.92 7.68
CA VAL A 37 -20.81 -13.56 6.52
C VAL A 37 -20.90 -15.05 6.81
N ASN A 38 -22.08 -15.57 7.13
CA ASN A 38 -22.42 -16.99 7.29
C ASN A 38 -22.57 -17.68 5.92
N GLY A 39 -21.50 -17.61 5.12
CA GLY A 39 -21.43 -18.17 3.77
C GLY A 39 -20.02 -18.16 3.18
N ARG A 40 -19.80 -18.91 2.09
CA ARG A 40 -18.53 -18.86 1.35
C ARG A 40 -18.39 -17.51 0.68
N VAL A 41 -17.32 -16.79 1.00
CA VAL A 41 -16.73 -15.90 0.01
C VAL A 41 -16.07 -16.81 -1.01
N LYS A 42 -16.62 -16.89 -2.23
CA LYS A 42 -15.84 -17.34 -3.37
C LYS A 42 -14.78 -16.28 -3.62
N ALA A 43 -13.69 -16.44 -2.89
CA ALA A 43 -12.47 -15.68 -2.90
C ALA A 43 -11.34 -16.69 -3.05
N LYS A 44 -10.30 -16.29 -3.77
CA LYS A 44 -9.15 -17.14 -4.05
C LYS A 44 -7.90 -16.69 -3.28
N GLY A 45 -8.02 -15.70 -2.39
CA GLY A 45 -7.00 -15.19 -1.43
C GLY A 45 -7.50 -13.98 -0.62
N PHE A 46 -7.04 -13.80 0.63
CA PHE A 46 -7.36 -12.66 1.52
C PHE A 46 -6.33 -12.49 2.66
N LYS A 47 -6.40 -11.31 3.30
CA LYS A 47 -5.49 -10.71 4.30
C LYS A 47 -4.13 -10.32 3.75
N PHE A 48 -4.01 -9.02 3.60
CA PHE A 48 -2.81 -8.28 3.29
C PHE A 48 -2.76 -7.12 4.28
N THR A 49 -1.59 -6.83 4.83
CA THR A 49 -1.38 -5.51 5.43
C THR A 49 -0.78 -4.61 4.39
N THR A 50 -1.43 -3.49 4.15
CA THR A 50 -0.90 -2.47 3.25
C THR A 50 -0.30 -1.35 4.09
N TYR A 51 1.00 -1.13 3.91
CA TYR A 51 1.63 0.11 4.33
C TYR A 51 1.75 1.01 3.11
N ASN A 52 1.30 2.25 3.25
CA ASN A 52 1.55 3.30 2.27
C ASN A 52 2.32 4.41 2.98
N VAL A 53 3.46 4.79 2.43
CA VAL A 53 4.30 5.86 2.97
C VAL A 53 4.67 6.81 1.85
N GLY A 54 4.55 8.11 2.10
CA GLY A 54 4.48 9.13 1.05
C GLY A 54 3.05 9.27 0.53
N GLY A 55 2.89 9.75 -0.70
CA GLY A 55 1.59 9.86 -1.36
C GLY A 55 1.35 11.20 -2.06
N PHE A 56 0.19 11.32 -2.67
CA PHE A 56 -0.36 12.61 -3.09
C PHE A 56 -0.56 13.43 -1.84
N ALA A 57 0.31 14.40 -1.61
CA ALA A 57 -0.11 15.50 -0.79
C ALA A 57 -0.18 16.70 -1.73
N SER A 58 -1.40 17.16 -1.92
CA SER A 58 -1.69 18.57 -2.18
C SER A 58 -0.89 19.51 -1.28
N ASP A 59 -0.34 19.00 -0.17
CA ASP A 59 0.40 19.72 0.87
C ASP A 59 1.79 19.13 1.21
N ALA A 60 2.36 18.19 0.43
CA ALA A 60 3.75 17.76 0.69
C ALA A 60 4.72 18.84 0.20
N PRO A 61 5.72 19.21 1.01
CA PRO A 61 6.73 20.16 0.55
C PRO A 61 7.47 19.58 -0.66
N ILE A 62 7.66 20.42 -1.69
CA ILE A 62 8.52 20.13 -2.84
C ILE A 62 9.88 19.70 -2.30
N PHE A 63 10.25 18.45 -2.55
CA PHE A 63 11.58 17.96 -2.23
C PHE A 63 12.53 18.37 -3.35
N SER A 64 13.67 18.98 -3.01
CA SER A 64 14.76 19.25 -3.95
C SER A 64 15.95 18.35 -3.63
N ALA A 65 16.44 17.64 -4.64
CA ALA A 65 17.46 16.61 -4.48
C ALA A 65 18.87 17.18 -4.24
N VAL A 66 19.65 16.47 -3.43
CA VAL A 66 21.08 16.70 -3.32
C VAL A 66 21.78 16.17 -4.57
N ASN A 67 22.35 17.07 -5.37
CA ASN A 67 23.08 16.72 -6.58
C ASN A 67 24.59 16.55 -6.29
N ASN A 68 25.00 15.36 -5.88
CA ASN A 68 26.41 15.04 -5.61
C ASN A 68 26.81 13.62 -6.07
N ASN A 69 25.97 12.95 -6.86
CA ASN A 69 26.14 11.58 -7.31
C ASN A 69 26.41 10.57 -6.16
N GLN A 70 25.87 10.82 -4.98
CA GLN A 70 25.84 9.87 -3.86
C GLN A 70 24.42 9.34 -3.66
N TRP A 71 24.31 8.19 -2.99
CA TRP A 71 23.03 7.64 -2.58
C TRP A 71 22.49 8.39 -1.37
N HIS A 72 21.25 8.86 -1.48
CA HIS A 72 20.52 9.52 -0.39
C HIS A 72 19.18 8.83 -0.17
N ASP A 73 18.70 8.84 1.07
CA ASP A 73 17.34 8.42 1.37
C ASP A 73 16.35 9.43 0.79
N MET A 74 15.29 8.94 0.16
CA MET A 74 14.19 9.79 -0.30
C MET A 74 13.40 10.27 0.93
N PRO A 75 13.26 11.59 1.17
CA PRO A 75 12.63 12.08 2.38
C PRO A 75 11.19 11.59 2.52
N GLY A 76 10.87 11.09 3.71
CA GLY A 76 9.52 10.62 4.03
C GLY A 76 9.11 9.33 3.32
N ILE A 77 9.99 8.61 2.62
CA ILE A 77 9.69 7.33 1.97
C ILE A 77 10.49 6.20 2.62
N THR A 78 10.15 5.91 3.87
CA THR A 78 10.73 4.83 4.69
C THR A 78 9.66 4.24 5.59
N ARG A 79 9.60 2.92 5.67
CA ARG A 79 8.70 2.20 6.57
C ARG A 79 9.47 1.15 7.36
N THR A 80 9.27 1.17 8.67
CA THR A 80 9.61 0.05 9.54
C THR A 80 8.32 -0.67 9.92
N PHE A 81 8.35 -1.99 9.86
CA PHE A 81 7.30 -2.88 10.35
C PHE A 81 7.94 -4.15 10.91
N SER A 82 7.13 -5.01 11.52
CA SER A 82 7.58 -6.30 12.03
C SER A 82 6.75 -7.40 11.39
N LEU A 83 7.40 -8.55 11.21
CA LEU A 83 6.79 -9.79 10.77
C LEU A 83 6.98 -10.83 11.87
N ASP A 84 5.91 -11.55 12.17
CA ASP A 84 5.96 -12.63 13.15
C ASP A 84 6.59 -13.92 12.58
N GLU A 85 6.55 -14.09 11.27
CA GLU A 85 7.08 -15.26 10.56
C GLU A 85 7.67 -14.90 9.20
N ALA A 86 8.32 -15.87 8.56
CA ALA A 86 8.79 -15.68 7.21
C ALA A 86 7.61 -15.43 6.27
N THR A 87 7.62 -14.29 5.59
CA THR A 87 6.46 -13.80 4.84
C THR A 87 6.87 -13.24 3.49
N THR A 88 6.10 -13.57 2.46
CA THR A 88 6.21 -12.91 1.17
C THR A 88 5.71 -11.47 1.28
N VAL A 89 6.57 -10.53 0.93
CA VAL A 89 6.27 -9.10 0.88
C VAL A 89 6.43 -8.62 -0.55
N ILE A 90 5.43 -7.90 -1.04
CA ILE A 90 5.56 -7.08 -2.25
C ILE A 90 5.88 -5.66 -1.81
N SER A 91 7.01 -5.16 -2.28
CA SER A 91 7.41 -3.77 -2.11
C SER A 91 7.43 -3.07 -3.44
N SER A 92 6.68 -2.00 -3.55
CA SER A 92 6.59 -1.19 -4.77
C SER A 92 6.88 0.26 -4.46
N TYR A 93 7.63 0.93 -5.31
CA TYR A 93 7.77 2.37 -5.24
C TYR A 93 7.38 3.01 -6.57
N THR A 94 6.82 4.20 -6.46
CA THR A 94 6.61 5.10 -7.58
C THR A 94 7.32 6.41 -7.29
N PHE A 95 7.94 6.98 -8.32
CA PHE A 95 8.65 8.23 -8.25
C PHE A 95 8.25 9.13 -9.41
N SER A 96 8.06 10.42 -9.10
CA SER A 96 8.00 11.50 -10.08
C SER A 96 9.01 12.59 -9.73
N GLY A 97 9.79 12.97 -10.73
CA GLY A 97 10.77 14.04 -10.63
C GLY A 97 10.81 14.92 -11.87
N TYR A 98 10.95 16.23 -11.64
CA TYR A 98 11.29 17.22 -12.64
C TYR A 98 12.77 17.54 -12.58
N THR A 99 13.44 17.39 -13.73
CA THR A 99 14.84 17.76 -13.94
C THR A 99 14.88 18.98 -14.86
N PRO A 100 15.21 20.19 -14.35
CA PRO A 100 15.34 21.36 -15.20
C PRO A 100 16.32 21.12 -16.35
N ALA A 101 15.94 21.56 -17.56
CA ALA A 101 16.73 21.45 -18.79
C ALA A 101 17.03 20.02 -19.28
N GLY A 102 16.35 18.99 -18.74
CA GLY A 102 16.45 17.61 -19.25
C GLY A 102 17.86 17.05 -19.32
N SER A 103 18.74 17.46 -18.40
CA SER A 103 20.15 17.08 -18.40
C SER A 103 20.48 16.14 -17.24
N GLY A 104 21.41 15.20 -17.43
CA GLY A 104 21.86 14.25 -16.41
C GLY A 104 20.88 13.10 -16.15
N TYR A 105 20.97 12.46 -14.99
CA TYR A 105 20.17 11.27 -14.64
C TYR A 105 19.70 11.26 -13.20
N ILE A 106 18.59 10.58 -12.96
CA ILE A 106 18.08 10.20 -11.64
C ILE A 106 18.06 8.67 -11.59
N ILE A 107 18.67 8.08 -10.58
CA ILE A 107 18.57 6.65 -10.28
C ILE A 107 17.80 6.51 -8.98
N VAL A 108 16.79 5.67 -8.96
CA VAL A 108 15.99 5.35 -7.78
C VAL A 108 16.13 3.86 -7.48
N ARG A 109 16.18 3.49 -6.20
CA ARG A 109 16.26 2.09 -5.78
C ARG A 109 15.48 1.79 -4.52
N LEU A 110 15.07 0.54 -4.39
CA LEU A 110 14.56 -0.03 -3.14
C LEU A 110 15.72 -0.54 -2.28
N VAL A 111 15.64 -0.33 -0.98
CA VAL A 111 16.55 -0.90 0.01
C VAL A 111 15.73 -1.58 1.09
N ILE A 112 15.99 -2.86 1.32
CA ILE A 112 15.34 -3.70 2.34
C ILE A 112 16.42 -4.13 3.33
N ASP A 113 16.33 -3.69 4.59
CA ASP A 113 17.29 -4.02 5.65
C ASP A 113 18.76 -3.72 5.30
N GLY A 114 18.97 -2.64 4.55
CA GLY A 114 20.29 -2.25 4.05
C GLY A 114 20.75 -3.00 2.80
N VAL A 115 20.03 -4.05 2.38
CA VAL A 115 20.29 -4.77 1.13
C VAL A 115 19.64 -4.03 -0.04
N VAL A 116 20.42 -3.78 -1.08
CA VAL A 116 19.95 -3.13 -2.31
C VAL A 116 19.09 -4.10 -3.10
N GLY A 117 17.84 -3.71 -3.32
CA GLY A 117 16.92 -4.39 -4.23
C GLY A 117 16.92 -3.76 -5.62
N ASN A 118 15.75 -3.77 -6.26
CA ASN A 118 15.58 -3.23 -7.60
C ASN A 118 15.95 -1.75 -7.71
N SER A 119 16.62 -1.40 -8.82
CA SER A 119 17.07 -0.06 -9.14
C SER A 119 16.67 0.30 -10.58
N ILE A 120 16.27 1.55 -10.82
CA ILE A 120 15.92 2.05 -12.15
C ILE A 120 16.50 3.45 -12.37
N ILE A 121 16.87 3.75 -13.61
CA ILE A 121 17.47 5.02 -14.02
C ILE A 121 16.57 5.73 -15.04
N SER A 122 16.40 7.03 -14.87
CA SER A 122 15.90 7.97 -15.88
C SER A 122 17.02 8.94 -16.23
N GLY A 123 17.25 9.19 -17.52
CA GLY A 123 18.31 10.08 -17.97
C GLY A 123 17.84 10.98 -19.11
N TYR A 124 18.43 12.16 -19.19
CA TYR A 124 18.27 13.12 -20.29
C TYR A 124 16.81 13.47 -20.61
N THR A 125 15.97 13.57 -19.57
CA THR A 125 14.56 13.96 -19.69
C THR A 125 14.21 15.03 -18.66
N THR A 126 13.30 15.92 -19.04
CA THR A 126 12.78 16.98 -18.17
C THR A 126 11.83 16.42 -17.10
N TYR A 127 11.07 15.38 -17.44
CA TYR A 127 10.11 14.73 -16.55
C TYR A 127 10.43 13.24 -16.45
N SER A 128 10.56 12.74 -15.23
CA SER A 128 10.89 11.35 -14.94
C SER A 128 9.78 10.70 -14.12
N GLY A 129 9.17 9.67 -14.69
CA GLY A 129 8.25 8.77 -13.99
C GLY A 129 8.86 7.39 -13.89
N LEU A 130 9.03 6.87 -12.68
CA LEU A 130 9.69 5.58 -12.42
C LEU A 130 8.81 4.73 -11.52
N HIS A 131 8.68 3.44 -11.84
CA HIS A 131 7.96 2.47 -11.01
C HIS A 131 8.74 1.17 -10.95
N CYS A 132 8.74 0.55 -9.77
CA CYS A 132 9.27 -0.79 -9.62
C CYS A 132 8.49 -1.56 -8.55
N GLN A 133 8.44 -2.87 -8.71
CA GLN A 133 7.89 -3.82 -7.78
C GLN A 133 8.90 -4.94 -7.52
N GLN A 134 9.03 -5.35 -6.27
CA GLN A 134 9.88 -6.45 -5.84
C GLN A 134 9.10 -7.39 -4.94
N PHE A 135 9.19 -8.69 -5.24
CA PHE A 135 8.76 -9.76 -4.35
C PHE A 135 9.97 -10.17 -3.52
N SER A 136 9.79 -10.25 -2.21
CA SER A 136 10.84 -10.68 -1.29
C SER A 136 10.24 -11.62 -0.26
N GLU A 137 10.97 -12.66 0.09
CA GLU A 137 10.70 -13.44 1.29
C GLU A 137 11.50 -12.82 2.42
N LEU A 138 10.82 -12.26 3.42
CA LEU A 138 11.46 -11.68 4.59
C LEU A 138 11.30 -12.65 5.75
N SER A 139 12.33 -12.79 6.59
CA SER A 139 12.25 -13.64 7.79
C SER A 139 11.29 -13.05 8.83
N ALA A 140 11.05 -13.77 9.93
CA ALA A 140 10.51 -13.13 11.11
C ALA A 140 11.46 -12.02 11.60
N GLY A 141 10.90 -10.94 12.14
CA GLY A 141 11.66 -9.84 12.72
C GLY A 141 11.23 -8.46 12.26
N SER A 142 12.00 -7.44 12.66
CA SER A 142 11.78 -6.07 12.22
C SER A 142 12.45 -5.83 10.89
N HIS A 143 11.71 -5.25 9.95
CA HIS A 143 12.16 -4.92 8.61
C HIS A 143 12.01 -3.43 8.35
N THR A 144 13.01 -2.85 7.70
CA THR A 144 12.98 -1.47 7.22
C THR A 144 13.13 -1.45 5.72
N ILE A 145 12.11 -0.91 5.05
CA ILE A 145 12.07 -0.73 3.62
C ILE A 145 12.07 0.76 3.31
N LYS A 146 12.99 1.19 2.44
CA LYS A 146 13.13 2.59 2.04
C LYS A 146 13.45 2.74 0.57
N VAL A 147 13.20 3.93 0.06
CA VAL A 147 13.59 4.34 -1.29
C VAL A 147 14.79 5.27 -1.21
N GLN A 148 15.77 5.04 -2.07
CA GLN A 148 16.93 5.92 -2.22
C GLN A 148 17.01 6.50 -3.62
N TYR A 149 17.64 7.66 -3.75
CA TYR A 149 17.98 8.26 -5.04
C TYR A 149 19.48 8.54 -5.16
N ARG A 150 19.96 8.63 -6.40
CA ARG A 150 21.28 9.14 -6.77
C ARG A 150 21.14 9.92 -8.07
N THR A 151 21.72 11.10 -8.14
CA THR A 151 21.62 11.97 -9.31
C THR A 151 22.91 12.77 -9.54
N ASN A 152 23.19 13.08 -10.80
CA ASN A 152 24.20 14.06 -11.19
C ASN A 152 23.59 15.38 -11.70
N SER A 153 22.27 15.52 -11.60
CA SER A 153 21.50 16.70 -11.99
C SER A 153 20.54 17.12 -10.88
N PRO A 154 20.27 18.43 -10.68
CA PRO A 154 19.21 18.82 -9.74
C PRO A 154 17.87 18.25 -10.22
N PHE A 155 17.09 17.68 -9.32
CA PHE A 155 15.69 17.38 -9.57
C PHE A 155 14.84 17.81 -8.39
N ARG A 156 13.54 18.00 -8.63
CA ARG A 156 12.55 18.18 -7.57
C ARG A 156 11.36 17.25 -7.76
N THR A 157 10.66 16.91 -6.68
CA THR A 157 9.33 16.32 -6.79
C THR A 157 8.31 17.40 -7.12
N GLU A 158 7.25 17.07 -7.86
CA GLU A 158 6.20 18.04 -8.21
C GLU A 158 4.95 17.85 -7.34
N ILE A 159 4.29 18.96 -6.98
CA ILE A 159 3.00 18.95 -6.28
C ILE A 159 1.91 18.69 -7.32
N GLY A 160 0.97 17.80 -7.00
CA GLY A 160 -0.18 17.53 -7.87
C GLY A 160 0.13 16.67 -9.11
N ASP A 161 1.32 16.06 -9.17
CA ASP A 161 1.61 15.04 -10.18
C ASP A 161 0.85 13.75 -9.87
N TYR A 162 0.10 13.24 -10.86
CA TYR A 162 -0.67 12.00 -10.81
C TYR A 162 0.15 10.74 -10.51
N MET A 163 1.48 10.76 -10.70
CA MET A 163 2.33 9.61 -10.36
C MET A 163 2.69 9.58 -8.86
N ALA A 164 2.77 10.76 -8.22
CA ALA A 164 3.22 10.96 -6.83
C ALA A 164 4.56 10.27 -6.48
N ASN A 165 4.99 10.42 -5.23
CA ASN A 165 6.15 9.72 -4.68
C ASN A 165 5.69 8.92 -3.46
N TYR A 166 5.67 7.59 -3.56
CA TYR A 166 5.24 6.73 -2.47
C TYR A 166 5.90 5.34 -2.52
N LEU A 167 5.97 4.74 -1.35
CA LEU A 167 6.30 3.34 -1.12
C LEU A 167 5.03 2.63 -0.66
N GLN A 168 4.68 1.57 -1.36
CA GLN A 168 3.61 0.67 -1.00
C GLN A 168 4.21 -0.69 -0.66
N ILE A 169 3.79 -1.24 0.47
CA ILE A 169 4.22 -2.55 0.95
C ILE A 169 2.97 -3.36 1.20
N LEU A 170 2.83 -4.47 0.48
CA LEU A 170 1.82 -5.48 0.74
C LEU A 170 2.50 -6.64 1.43
N VAL A 171 2.13 -6.86 2.69
CA VAL A 171 2.52 -8.03 3.45
C VAL A 171 1.44 -9.10 3.25
N PHE A 172 1.80 -10.24 2.67
CA PHE A 172 0.86 -11.33 2.42
C PHE A 172 0.86 -12.29 3.60
N GLY A 173 -0.07 -12.13 4.54
CA GLY A 173 -0.13 -12.95 5.75
C GLY A 173 -0.26 -12.11 7.02
N SER A 174 0.18 -12.65 8.16
CA SER A 174 0.14 -11.94 9.45
C SER A 174 1.32 -10.98 9.63
N ASN A 175 1.02 -9.84 10.27
CA ASN A 175 1.99 -9.09 11.05
C ASN A 175 1.83 -9.44 12.51
#